data_AF-A0A2D9T1K9-F1
#
_entry.id   AF-A0A2D9T1K9-F1
#
_cell.length_a   1.000
_cell.length_b   1.000
_cell.length_c   1.000
_cell.angle_alpha   90.00
_cell.angle_beta   90.00
_cell.angle_gamma   90.00
#
_symmetry.space_group_name_H-M   'P 1'
#
loop_
_entity.id
_entity.type
_entity.pdbx_description
1 polymer ?
#
loop_
_entity_poly.entity_id
_entity_poly.type
_entity_poly.pdbx_seq_one_letter_code
_entity_poly.pdbx_strand_id
1 'polypeptide(L)'
;MEWRWNAVFLVSFGVVWAAMTTAKPVSSLDPADAETRMLAALEDQYAHDPGNAVLARSLAETYLDLGRPGLAIAALRAGDPANLENPMVAHRLAQAYEASGRVLDAYATADLALARCARALGTADAPSGTPVPRFACDARQHMALSTHQEALGHMLEWGIADPARDARTEVAYDLALRRASIASAR
;
A
#
# COMPACT_ATOMS: atom_id res chain seq x y z
N MET A 1 36.36 -47.22 -15.60
CA MET A 1 36.58 -45.81 -16.06
C MET A 1 35.45 -44.88 -15.61
N GLU A 2 34.28 -45.42 -15.25
CA GLU A 2 33.05 -44.69 -14.86
C GLU A 2 33.11 -44.04 -13.46
N TRP A 3 33.81 -44.65 -12.50
CA TRP A 3 34.01 -44.11 -11.15
C TRP A 3 34.64 -42.70 -11.14
N ARG A 4 35.59 -42.45 -12.05
CA ARG A 4 36.29 -41.16 -12.15
C ARG A 4 35.35 -40.06 -12.62
N TRP A 5 34.41 -40.38 -13.51
CA TRP A 5 33.41 -39.42 -13.98
C TRP A 5 32.36 -39.13 -12.91
N ASN A 6 31.89 -40.14 -12.19
CA ASN A 6 30.93 -39.96 -11.10
C ASN A 6 31.52 -39.10 -9.95
N ALA A 7 32.80 -39.30 -9.63
CA ALA A 7 33.48 -38.48 -8.64
C ALA A 7 33.58 -37.00 -9.07
N VAL A 8 33.86 -36.73 -10.35
CA VAL A 8 33.90 -35.36 -10.89
C VAL A 8 32.52 -34.71 -10.83
N PHE A 9 31.45 -35.43 -11.20
CA PHE A 9 30.10 -34.91 -11.12
C PHE A 9 29.69 -34.59 -9.68
N LEU A 10 29.96 -35.47 -8.72
CA LEU A 10 29.62 -35.25 -7.32
C LEU A 10 30.36 -34.05 -6.71
N VAL A 11 31.65 -33.89 -7.04
CA VAL A 11 32.43 -32.73 -6.59
C VAL A 11 31.89 -31.44 -7.22
N SER A 12 31.60 -31.44 -8.52
CA SER A 12 31.03 -30.27 -9.18
C SER A 12 29.66 -29.89 -8.62
N PHE A 13 28.81 -30.89 -8.35
CA PHE A 13 27.50 -30.68 -7.76
C PHE A 13 27.60 -30.15 -6.32
N GLY A 14 28.52 -30.69 -5.53
CA GLY A 14 28.79 -30.21 -4.17
C GLY A 14 29.29 -28.77 -4.14
N VAL A 15 30.14 -28.36 -5.09
CA VAL A 15 30.62 -26.98 -5.22
C VAL A 15 29.50 -26.04 -5.63
N VAL A 16 28.65 -26.43 -6.59
CA VAL A 16 27.49 -25.62 -7.01
C VAL A 16 26.46 -25.50 -5.88
N TRP A 17 26.19 -26.59 -5.16
CA TRP A 17 25.31 -26.59 -4.00
C TRP A 17 25.82 -25.66 -2.90
N ALA A 18 27.11 -25.77 -2.54
CA ALA A 18 27.72 -24.89 -1.55
C ALA A 18 27.65 -23.42 -1.98
N ALA A 19 27.91 -23.11 -3.25
CA ALA A 19 27.81 -21.76 -3.79
C ALA A 19 26.38 -21.19 -3.75
N MET A 20 25.35 -22.02 -3.98
CA MET A 20 23.94 -21.59 -3.85
C MET A 20 23.53 -21.33 -2.40
N THR A 21 24.12 -22.02 -1.42
CA THR A 21 23.84 -21.76 0.01
C THR A 21 24.53 -20.50 0.55
N THR A 22 25.51 -19.95 -0.17
CA THR A 22 26.23 -18.73 0.19
C THR A 22 25.60 -17.45 -0.36
N ALA A 23 24.28 -17.44 -0.57
CA ALA A 23 23.55 -16.18 -0.68
C ALA A 23 23.67 -15.47 0.68
N LYS A 24 24.55 -14.47 0.77
CA LYS A 24 24.61 -13.59 1.94
C LYS A 24 23.18 -13.08 2.20
N PRO A 25 22.69 -13.07 3.45
CA PRO A 25 21.42 -12.44 3.74
C PRO A 25 21.55 -10.98 3.32
N VAL A 26 20.88 -10.60 2.23
CA VAL A 26 20.72 -9.21 1.87
C VAL A 26 19.76 -8.64 2.91
N SER A 27 20.30 -7.89 3.88
CA SER A 27 19.47 -6.99 4.65
C SER A 27 18.80 -6.06 3.65
N SER A 28 17.47 -6.02 3.61
CA SER A 28 16.76 -5.05 2.76
C SER A 28 16.97 -3.60 3.23
N LEU A 29 17.74 -3.39 4.29
CA LEU A 29 18.12 -2.11 4.87
C LEU A 29 19.63 -2.15 5.14
N ASP A 30 20.43 -1.83 4.13
CA ASP A 30 21.87 -1.60 4.30
C ASP A 30 22.06 -0.17 4.81
N PRO A 31 22.58 0.07 6.02
CA PRO A 31 22.74 1.43 6.55
C PRO A 31 23.69 2.31 5.71
N ALA A 32 24.53 1.72 4.85
CA ALA A 32 25.34 2.48 3.90
C ALA A 32 24.55 2.92 2.66
N ASP A 33 23.43 2.27 2.36
CA ASP A 33 22.57 2.58 1.22
C ASP A 33 21.84 3.93 1.41
N ALA A 34 21.65 4.65 0.30
CA ALA A 34 21.04 5.96 0.32
C ALA A 34 19.54 5.88 0.66
N GLU A 35 18.82 4.89 0.15
CA GLU A 35 17.38 4.73 0.38
C GLU A 35 17.11 4.37 1.84
N THR A 36 17.95 3.50 2.42
CA THR A 36 17.88 3.15 3.85
C THR A 36 18.09 4.36 4.76
N ARG A 37 19.06 5.23 4.44
CA ARG A 37 19.28 6.48 5.20
C ARG A 37 18.13 7.48 5.03
N MET A 38 17.54 7.57 3.85
CA MET A 38 16.37 8.41 3.59
C MET A 38 15.16 7.94 4.39
N LEU A 39 14.90 6.63 4.43
CA LEU A 39 13.84 6.05 5.27
C LEU A 39 14.08 6.36 6.75
N ALA A 40 15.30 6.12 7.26
CA ALA A 40 15.63 6.40 8.66
C ALA A 40 15.44 7.89 9.01
N ALA A 41 15.82 8.80 8.12
CA ALA A 41 15.59 10.23 8.32
C ALA A 41 14.10 10.60 8.31
N LEU A 42 13.28 9.91 7.49
CA LEU A 42 11.84 10.12 7.44
C LEU A 42 11.15 9.58 8.71
N GLU A 43 11.57 8.41 9.19
CA GLU A 43 11.11 7.83 10.45
C GLU A 43 11.44 8.76 11.63
N ASP A 44 12.66 9.31 11.69
CA ASP A 44 13.09 10.24 12.73
C ASP A 44 12.27 11.54 12.69
N GLN A 45 12.07 12.13 11.51
CA GLN A 45 11.23 13.31 11.35
C GLN A 45 9.78 13.05 11.81
N TYR A 46 9.22 11.90 11.46
CA TYR A 46 7.87 11.54 11.88
C TYR A 46 7.77 11.27 13.38
N ALA A 47 8.80 10.68 13.98
CA ALA A 47 8.85 10.47 15.43
C ALA A 47 8.87 11.81 16.21
N HIS A 48 9.50 12.84 15.64
CA HIS A 48 9.52 14.19 16.23
C HIS A 48 8.21 14.97 16.02
N ASP A 49 7.50 14.72 14.92
CA ASP A 49 6.23 15.39 14.58
C ASP A 49 5.16 14.38 14.10
N PRO A 50 4.61 13.56 15.02
CA PRO A 50 3.65 12.52 14.67
C PRO A 50 2.29 13.07 14.22
N GLY A 51 2.03 14.38 14.43
CA GLY A 51 0.82 15.10 13.98
C GLY A 51 0.90 15.61 12.54
N ASN A 52 2.02 15.37 11.86
CA ASN A 52 2.22 15.83 10.50
C ASN A 52 1.66 14.85 9.47
N ALA A 53 0.49 15.17 8.94
CA ALA A 53 -0.18 14.35 7.94
C ALA A 53 0.64 14.13 6.66
N VAL A 54 1.55 15.07 6.31
CA VAL A 54 2.42 14.91 5.13
C VAL A 54 3.49 13.87 5.42
N LEU A 55 4.16 13.94 6.58
CA LEU A 55 5.14 12.94 6.98
C LEU A 55 4.51 11.56 7.17
N ALA A 56 3.33 11.50 7.80
CA ALA A 56 2.57 10.25 7.96
C ALA A 56 2.29 9.58 6.60
N ARG A 57 1.81 10.35 5.62
CA ARG A 57 1.52 9.86 4.28
C ARG A 57 2.79 9.37 3.58
N SER A 58 3.86 10.17 3.60
CA SER A 58 5.13 9.83 2.94
C SER A 58 5.78 8.59 3.54
N LEU A 59 5.73 8.44 4.86
CA LEU A 59 6.29 7.27 5.55
C LEU A 59 5.50 6.00 5.20
N ALA A 60 4.17 6.08 5.22
CA ALA A 60 3.32 4.95 4.80
C ALA A 60 3.54 4.57 3.33
N GLU A 61 3.67 5.54 2.44
CA GLU A 61 4.00 5.33 1.03
C GLU A 61 5.35 4.62 0.87
N THR A 62 6.38 5.08 1.57
CA THR A 62 7.71 4.44 1.55
C THR A 62 7.64 2.99 2.03
N TYR A 63 6.89 2.70 3.09
CA TYR A 63 6.70 1.33 3.56
C TYR A 63 5.93 0.45 2.57
N LEU A 64 4.95 1.01 1.85
CA LEU A 64 4.21 0.27 0.81
C LEU A 64 5.12 -0.06 -0.37
N ASP A 65 5.93 0.89 -0.82
CA ASP A 65 6.89 0.70 -1.92
C ASP A 65 7.93 -0.38 -1.58
N LEU A 66 8.33 -0.47 -0.30
CA LEU A 66 9.22 -1.52 0.22
C LEU A 66 8.52 -2.87 0.43
N GLY A 67 7.23 -3.00 0.12
CA GLY A 67 6.46 -4.22 0.36
C GLY A 67 6.32 -4.55 1.85
N ARG A 68 6.19 -3.53 2.70
CA ARG A 68 6.04 -3.62 4.15
C ARG A 68 4.70 -3.01 4.62
N PRO A 69 3.54 -3.50 4.15
CA PRO A 69 2.24 -2.94 4.50
C PRO A 69 1.95 -2.98 6.01
N GLY A 70 2.50 -3.96 6.74
CA GLY A 70 2.38 -4.02 8.19
C GLY A 70 3.03 -2.82 8.90
N LEU A 71 4.16 -2.32 8.41
CA LEU A 71 4.82 -1.14 8.96
C LEU A 71 4.05 0.14 8.63
N ALA A 72 3.49 0.24 7.41
CA ALA A 72 2.59 1.33 7.05
C ALA A 72 1.37 1.39 7.99
N ILE A 73 0.71 0.24 8.23
CA ILE A 73 -0.42 0.15 9.18
C ILE A 73 0.01 0.58 10.59
N ALA A 74 1.14 0.06 11.07
CA ALA A 74 1.63 0.35 12.41
C ALA A 74 1.94 1.84 12.59
N ALA A 75 2.67 2.44 11.65
CA ALA A 75 3.01 3.86 11.69
C ALA A 75 1.76 4.75 11.70
N LEU A 76 0.80 4.49 10.80
CA LEU A 76 -0.41 5.29 10.69
C LEU A 76 -1.36 5.12 11.88
N ARG A 77 -1.42 3.95 12.50
CA ARG A 77 -2.27 3.71 13.69
C ARG A 77 -1.64 4.15 15.00
N ALA A 78 -0.32 4.17 15.10
CA ALA A 78 0.39 4.57 16.32
C ALA A 78 0.62 6.10 16.41
N GLY A 79 0.58 6.80 15.27
CA GLY A 79 0.69 8.25 15.21
C GLY A 79 -0.56 8.99 15.68
N ASP A 80 -0.61 10.30 15.42
CA ASP A 80 -1.76 11.13 15.78
C ASP A 80 -3.03 10.68 15.02
N PRO A 81 -4.11 10.29 15.72
CA PRO A 81 -5.36 9.87 15.07
C PRO A 81 -5.99 10.97 14.20
N ALA A 82 -5.71 12.25 14.46
CA ALA A 82 -6.18 13.35 13.63
C ALA A 82 -5.62 13.28 12.19
N ASN A 83 -4.47 12.64 11.98
CA ASN A 83 -3.95 12.42 10.63
C ASN A 83 -4.89 11.54 9.79
N LEU A 84 -5.58 10.58 10.39
CA LEU A 84 -6.54 9.71 9.68
C LEU A 84 -7.83 10.44 9.31
N GLU A 85 -8.05 11.68 9.76
CA GLU A 85 -9.08 12.55 9.21
C GLU A 85 -8.71 13.08 7.83
N ASN A 86 -7.42 13.11 7.48
CA ASN A 86 -6.96 13.46 6.15
C ASN A 86 -7.29 12.31 5.16
N PRO A 87 -8.09 12.56 4.11
CA PRO A 87 -8.48 11.53 3.15
C PRO A 87 -7.30 10.79 2.52
N MET A 88 -6.19 11.47 2.25
CA MET A 88 -5.03 10.87 1.60
C MET A 88 -4.19 10.00 2.54
N VAL A 89 -4.16 10.32 3.83
CA VAL A 89 -3.53 9.45 4.83
C VAL A 89 -4.39 8.20 5.04
N ALA A 90 -5.70 8.36 5.18
CA ALA A 90 -6.64 7.24 5.26
C ALA A 90 -6.57 6.35 4.01
N HIS A 91 -6.40 6.92 2.81
CA HIS A 91 -6.19 6.15 1.58
C HIS A 91 -4.93 5.29 1.64
N ARG A 92 -3.80 5.81 2.12
CA ARG A 92 -2.58 5.01 2.32
C ARG A 92 -2.80 3.87 3.32
N LEU A 93 -3.58 4.10 4.37
CA LEU A 93 -3.97 3.04 5.29
C LEU A 93 -4.84 1.96 4.62
N ALA A 94 -5.79 2.37 3.76
CA ALA A 94 -6.61 1.44 2.99
C ALA A 94 -5.74 0.56 2.06
N GLN A 95 -4.79 1.15 1.33
CA GLN A 95 -3.84 0.42 0.49
C GLN A 95 -2.98 -0.54 1.30
N ALA A 96 -2.59 -0.16 2.51
CA ALA A 96 -1.84 -1.05 3.41
C ALA A 96 -2.69 -2.24 3.90
N TYR A 97 -3.99 -2.04 4.16
CA TYR A 97 -4.90 -3.15 4.44
C TYR A 97 -5.08 -4.06 3.23
N GLU A 98 -5.29 -3.51 2.04
CA GLU A 98 -5.40 -4.28 0.80
C GLU A 98 -4.16 -5.15 0.59
N ALA A 99 -2.97 -4.55 0.64
CA ALA A 99 -1.69 -5.24 0.47
C ALA A 99 -1.38 -6.27 1.57
N SER A 100 -2.09 -6.23 2.71
CA SER A 100 -2.00 -7.23 3.78
C SER A 100 -3.14 -8.26 3.75
N GLY A 101 -3.98 -8.27 2.71
CA GLY A 101 -5.12 -9.19 2.56
C GLY A 101 -6.33 -8.83 3.40
N ARG A 102 -6.35 -7.65 4.02
CA ARG A 102 -7.44 -7.17 4.87
C ARG A 102 -8.47 -6.37 4.07
N VAL A 103 -9.05 -6.99 3.04
CA VAL A 103 -9.88 -6.31 2.04
C VAL A 103 -11.11 -5.61 2.65
N LEU A 104 -11.75 -6.20 3.66
CA LEU A 104 -12.87 -5.56 4.37
C LEU A 104 -12.46 -4.26 5.09
N ASP A 105 -11.32 -4.28 5.77
CA ASP A 105 -10.78 -3.09 6.45
C ASP A 105 -10.34 -2.04 5.42
N ALA A 106 -9.75 -2.49 4.31
CA ALA A 106 -9.37 -1.62 3.20
C ALA A 106 -10.59 -0.88 2.65
N TYR A 107 -11.66 -1.61 2.34
CA TYR A 107 -12.89 -1.05 1.79
C TYR A 107 -13.53 -0.03 2.74
N ALA A 108 -13.72 -0.39 4.01
CA ALA A 108 -14.30 0.52 4.99
C ALA A 108 -13.46 1.81 5.17
N THR A 109 -12.14 1.67 5.12
CA THR A 109 -11.22 2.82 5.24
C THR A 109 -11.24 3.70 3.98
N ALA A 110 -11.27 3.10 2.79
CA ALA A 110 -11.36 3.81 1.52
C ALA A 110 -12.71 4.53 1.37
N ASP A 111 -13.81 3.90 1.78
CA ASP A 111 -15.16 4.47 1.77
C ASP A 111 -15.26 5.72 2.65
N LEU A 112 -14.74 5.66 3.88
CA LEU A 112 -14.68 6.81 4.76
C LEU A 112 -13.81 7.94 4.21
N ALA A 113 -12.66 7.61 3.61
CA ALA A 113 -11.78 8.59 2.99
C ALA A 113 -12.46 9.28 1.79
N LEU A 114 -13.14 8.52 0.94
CA LEU A 114 -13.92 9.03 -0.19
C LEU A 114 -15.06 9.93 0.30
N ALA A 115 -15.83 9.50 1.29
CA ALA A 115 -16.94 10.27 1.85
C ALA A 115 -16.48 11.64 2.39
N ARG A 116 -15.34 11.68 3.10
CA ARG A 116 -14.74 12.95 3.56
C ARG A 116 -14.30 13.81 2.39
N CYS A 117 -13.61 13.23 1.40
CA CYS A 117 -13.17 13.97 0.21
C CYS A 117 -14.36 14.57 -0.57
N ALA A 118 -15.42 13.78 -0.80
CA ALA A 118 -16.67 14.21 -1.41
C ALA A 118 -17.29 15.38 -0.64
N ARG A 119 -17.27 15.31 0.70
CA ARG A 119 -17.78 16.38 1.56
C ARG A 119 -16.94 17.66 1.51
N ALA A 120 -15.62 17.54 1.40
CA ALA A 120 -14.72 18.68 1.23
C ALA A 120 -14.96 19.41 -0.11
N LEU A 121 -15.25 18.64 -1.18
CA LEU A 121 -15.52 19.16 -2.52
C LEU A 121 -16.96 19.64 -2.71
N GLY A 122 -17.89 19.23 -1.83
CA GLY A 122 -19.31 19.54 -1.98
C GLY A 122 -19.95 18.81 -3.17
N THR A 123 -19.54 17.57 -3.46
CA THR A 123 -20.16 16.77 -4.52
C THR A 123 -21.61 16.45 -4.19
N ALA A 124 -22.44 16.23 -5.21
CA ALA A 124 -23.85 15.89 -5.03
C ALA A 124 -24.05 14.61 -4.19
N ASP A 125 -23.11 13.67 -4.31
CA ASP A 125 -23.14 12.37 -3.64
C ASP A 125 -22.54 12.42 -2.22
N ALA A 126 -22.11 13.60 -1.74
CA ALA A 126 -21.46 13.74 -0.45
C ALA A 126 -22.43 13.41 0.71
N PRO A 127 -22.12 12.43 1.57
CA PRO A 127 -23.00 12.05 2.67
C PRO A 127 -23.27 13.22 3.62
N SER A 128 -24.52 13.60 3.80
CA SER A 128 -24.92 14.73 4.65
C SER A 128 -24.56 14.53 6.13
N GLY A 129 -24.44 13.27 6.58
CA GLY A 129 -24.03 12.90 7.93
C GLY A 129 -22.52 12.97 8.21
N THR A 130 -21.69 13.22 7.19
CA THR A 130 -20.24 13.42 7.41
C THR A 130 -19.95 14.89 7.76
N PRO A 131 -19.27 15.16 8.88
CA PRO A 131 -18.80 16.52 9.19
C PRO A 131 -17.91 17.06 8.07
N VAL A 132 -17.93 18.38 7.87
CA VAL A 132 -16.99 19.03 6.94
C VAL A 132 -15.57 18.76 7.45
N PRO A 133 -14.73 18.04 6.67
CA PRO A 133 -13.41 17.66 7.14
C PRO A 133 -12.50 18.87 7.23
N ARG A 134 -11.57 18.83 8.19
CA ARG A 134 -10.51 19.82 8.35
C ARG A 134 -9.57 19.87 7.13
N PHE A 135 -9.38 18.73 6.47
CA PHE A 135 -8.46 18.58 5.36
C PHE A 135 -9.20 18.71 4.03
N ALA A 136 -8.65 19.54 3.14
CA ALA A 136 -9.15 19.68 1.78
C ALA A 136 -8.80 18.45 0.93
N CYS A 137 -9.59 18.25 -0.11
CA CYS A 137 -9.36 17.25 -1.13
C CYS A 137 -9.50 17.93 -2.49
N ASP A 138 -8.69 17.53 -3.48
CA ASP A 138 -8.85 17.98 -4.86
C ASP A 138 -9.60 16.95 -5.72
N ALA A 139 -10.03 17.36 -6.92
CA ALA A 139 -10.80 16.49 -7.81
C ALA A 139 -10.00 15.25 -8.27
N ARG A 140 -8.67 15.35 -8.40
CA ARG A 140 -7.82 14.21 -8.77
C ARG A 140 -7.75 13.19 -7.63
N GLN A 141 -7.59 13.67 -6.41
CA GLN A 141 -7.60 12.84 -5.20
C GLN A 141 -8.96 12.15 -5.02
N HIS A 142 -10.07 12.86 -5.26
CA HIS A 142 -11.41 12.27 -5.27
C HIS A 142 -11.52 11.11 -6.26
N MET A 143 -11.04 11.30 -7.50
CA MET A 143 -11.05 10.24 -8.51
C MET A 143 -10.19 9.03 -8.13
N ALA A 144 -9.01 9.26 -7.52
CA ALA A 144 -8.16 8.19 -7.03
C ALA A 144 -8.84 7.39 -5.90
N LEU A 145 -9.47 8.10 -4.96
CA LEU A 145 -10.25 7.50 -3.86
C LEU A 145 -11.43 6.69 -4.38
N SER A 146 -12.22 7.24 -5.31
CA SER A 146 -13.40 6.57 -5.86
C SER A 146 -13.02 5.31 -6.64
N THR A 147 -11.97 5.39 -7.46
CA THR A 147 -11.48 4.24 -8.24
C THR A 147 -11.04 3.11 -7.31
N HIS A 148 -10.27 3.43 -6.27
CA HIS A 148 -9.80 2.41 -5.32
C HIS A 148 -10.96 1.81 -4.51
N GLN A 149 -11.90 2.64 -4.05
CA GLN A 149 -13.09 2.17 -3.32
C GLN A 149 -13.95 1.22 -4.17
N GLU A 150 -14.17 1.55 -5.45
CA GLU A 150 -14.93 0.70 -6.37
C GLU A 150 -14.21 -0.63 -6.64
N ALA A 151 -12.88 -0.59 -6.86
CA ALA A 151 -12.08 -1.79 -7.05
C ALA A 151 -12.17 -2.72 -5.82
N LEU A 152 -12.03 -2.18 -4.61
CA LEU A 152 -12.20 -2.93 -3.36
C LEU A 152 -13.63 -3.49 -3.23
N GLY A 153 -14.65 -2.76 -3.67
CA GLY A 153 -16.03 -3.23 -3.72
C GLY A 153 -16.18 -4.50 -4.56
N HIS A 154 -15.60 -4.52 -5.77
CA HIS A 154 -15.57 -5.71 -6.61
C HIS A 154 -14.79 -6.86 -5.96
N MET A 155 -13.65 -6.57 -5.33
CA MET A 155 -12.88 -7.60 -4.61
C MET A 155 -13.69 -8.26 -3.49
N LEU A 156 -14.47 -7.49 -2.74
CA LEU A 156 -15.37 -8.02 -1.71
C LEU A 156 -16.50 -8.86 -2.30
N GLU A 157 -17.16 -8.37 -3.35
CA GLU A 157 -18.22 -9.10 -4.05
C GLU A 157 -17.76 -10.46 -4.59
N TRP A 158 -16.50 -10.54 -5.06
CA TRP A 158 -15.92 -11.75 -5.62
C TRP A 158 -15.21 -12.64 -4.59
N GLY A 159 -15.19 -12.22 -3.33
CA GLY A 159 -14.55 -12.94 -2.23
C GLY A 159 -13.03 -13.07 -2.36
N ILE A 160 -12.36 -12.04 -2.89
CA ILE A 160 -10.89 -12.00 -2.97
C ILE A 160 -10.32 -11.79 -1.57
N ALA A 161 -9.55 -12.76 -1.08
CA ALA A 161 -8.94 -12.72 0.25
C ALA A 161 -7.49 -12.23 0.23
N ASP A 162 -6.74 -12.51 -0.84
CA ASP A 162 -5.33 -12.11 -0.98
C ASP A 162 -5.13 -11.38 -2.32
N PRO A 163 -5.34 -10.06 -2.36
CA PRO A 163 -5.26 -9.29 -3.60
C PRO A 163 -3.91 -9.41 -4.31
N ALA A 164 -2.83 -9.63 -3.57
CA ALA A 164 -1.47 -9.76 -4.12
C ALA A 164 -1.26 -11.07 -4.90
N ARG A 165 -2.13 -12.07 -4.74
CA ARG A 165 -2.02 -13.38 -5.39
C ARG A 165 -3.20 -13.74 -6.28
N ASP A 166 -4.26 -12.94 -6.28
CA ASP A 166 -5.46 -13.19 -7.08
C ASP A 166 -5.43 -12.34 -8.35
N ALA A 167 -5.40 -12.98 -9.53
CA ALA A 167 -5.39 -12.27 -10.81
C ALA A 167 -6.67 -11.45 -11.05
N ARG A 168 -7.77 -11.75 -10.35
CA ARG A 168 -9.02 -10.97 -10.44
C ARG A 168 -8.88 -9.58 -9.83
N THR A 169 -7.86 -9.33 -9.00
CA THR A 169 -7.55 -7.99 -8.47
C THR A 169 -7.31 -6.99 -9.60
N GLU A 170 -6.56 -7.36 -10.63
CA GLU A 170 -6.33 -6.50 -11.81
C GLU A 170 -7.64 -6.20 -12.55
N VAL A 171 -8.50 -7.21 -12.68
CA VAL A 171 -9.82 -7.05 -13.31
C VAL A 171 -10.70 -6.08 -12.52
N ALA A 172 -10.65 -6.11 -11.17
CA ALA A 172 -11.39 -5.18 -10.33
C ALA A 172 -10.95 -3.72 -10.58
N TYR A 173 -9.65 -3.47 -10.65
CA TYR A 173 -9.10 -2.16 -10.97
C TYR A 173 -9.44 -1.69 -12.38
N ASP A 174 -9.37 -2.58 -13.37
CA ASP A 174 -9.73 -2.26 -14.75
C ASP A 174 -11.20 -1.83 -14.88
N LEU A 175 -12.12 -2.50 -14.18
CA LEU A 175 -13.54 -2.14 -14.17
C LEU A 175 -13.76 -0.77 -13.53
N ALA A 176 -13.13 -0.51 -12.38
CA ALA A 176 -13.23 0.77 -11.69
C ALA A 176 -12.67 1.93 -12.54
N LEU A 177 -11.50 1.75 -13.17
CA LEU A 177 -10.88 2.74 -14.04
C LEU A 177 -11.73 3.06 -15.28
N ARG A 178 -12.35 2.05 -15.89
CA ARG A 178 -13.27 2.26 -17.04
C ARG A 178 -14.43 3.16 -16.65
N ARG A 179 -15.05 2.91 -15.49
CA ARG A 179 -16.16 3.74 -15.00
C ARG A 179 -15.72 5.18 -14.75
N ALA A 180 -14.59 5.37 -14.08
CA ALA A 180 -13.99 6.69 -13.86
C ALA A 180 -13.75 7.45 -15.17
N SER A 181 -13.20 6.78 -16.19
CA SER A 181 -12.95 7.39 -17.50
C SER A 181 -14.23 7.85 -18.20
N ILE A 182 -15.30 7.04 -18.14
CA ILE A 182 -16.61 7.37 -18.73
C ILE A 182 -17.24 8.56 -18.01
N ALA A 183 -17.12 8.62 -16.68
CA ALA A 183 -17.63 9.73 -15.90
C ALA A 183 -16.90 11.05 -16.20
N SER A 184 -15.58 11.00 -16.43
CA SER A 184 -14.78 12.19 -16.75
C SER A 184 -14.96 12.74 -18.18
N ALA A 185 -15.54 11.95 -19.08
CA ALA A 185 -15.75 12.32 -20.49
C ALA A 185 -17.11 13.00 -20.76
N ARG A 186 -17.93 13.20 -19.72
CA ARG A 186 -19.24 13.86 -19.78
C ARG A 186 -19.16 15.26 -19.18
#